data_AF-A0A1A8WKX4-F1
#
_entry.id   AF-A0A1A8WKX4-F1
#
_cell.length_a   1.000
_cell.length_b   1.000
_cell.length_c   1.000
_cell.angle_alpha   90.00
_cell.angle_beta   90.00
_cell.angle_gamma   90.00
#
_symmetry.space_group_name_H-M   'P 1'
#
loop_
_entity.id
_entity.type
_entity.pdbx_description
1 polymer ?
#
loop_
_entity_poly.entity_id
_entity_poly.type
_entity_poly.pdbx_seq_one_letter_code
_entity_poly.pdbx_strand_id
1 'polypeptide(L)'
;MFATFALGIGYYLNKSDENYDFNDIIWLPHEKFNFKNPDDGQKPSTSMHYVEPLGINKVNIKGPIKVNTNEKDIPIKTFNVFLDNAKIALKHHYNNLSVIQQQYFKNDSSYIRKIVQSLQEKRSVSLSRAQEDKAVSQMGRFLDNMNNY
;
A
#
# COMPACT_ATOMS: atom_id res chain seq x y z
N MET A 1 7.53 27.95 -41.28
CA MET A 1 6.58 26.92 -41.73
C MET A 1 7.28 25.57 -41.62
N PHE A 2 6.79 24.72 -40.72
CA PHE A 2 7.04 23.28 -40.46
C PHE A 2 8.44 22.70 -40.79
N ALA A 3 9.31 22.54 -39.79
CA ALA A 3 9.42 21.35 -38.92
C ALA A 3 9.99 20.14 -39.67
N THR A 4 11.29 19.87 -39.46
CA THR A 4 11.96 18.73 -40.08
C THR A 4 12.74 17.90 -39.06
N PHE A 5 12.50 16.60 -39.22
CA PHE A 5 13.27 15.43 -38.81
C PHE A 5 13.21 14.94 -37.36
N ALA A 6 12.40 13.89 -37.21
CA ALA A 6 12.56 12.88 -36.18
C ALA A 6 13.92 12.17 -36.31
N LEU A 7 14.70 12.19 -35.24
CA LEU A 7 15.72 11.21 -34.84
C LEU A 7 15.64 11.25 -33.30
N GLY A 8 15.23 10.22 -32.58
CA GLY A 8 15.76 8.87 -32.63
C GLY A 8 16.11 8.52 -31.19
N ILE A 9 15.59 7.39 -30.72
CA ILE A 9 15.86 6.78 -29.43
C ILE A 9 17.39 6.65 -29.24
N GLY A 10 17.94 7.12 -28.12
CA GLY A 10 19.29 6.72 -27.68
C GLY A 10 20.12 7.75 -26.92
N TYR A 11 19.88 7.89 -25.62
CA TYR A 11 20.94 8.15 -24.63
C TYR A 11 20.48 7.54 -23.29
N TYR A 12 20.48 6.22 -23.19
CA TYR A 12 21.55 5.47 -22.51
C TYR A 12 21.97 6.08 -21.17
N LEU A 13 21.49 5.44 -20.10
CA LEU A 13 22.25 5.04 -18.92
C LEU A 13 23.63 5.71 -18.80
N ASN A 14 23.73 6.79 -18.02
CA ASN A 14 24.80 6.94 -17.03
C ASN A 14 24.57 8.18 -16.16
N LYS A 15 23.90 8.01 -15.02
CA LYS A 15 24.35 8.64 -13.78
C LYS A 15 23.65 7.99 -12.59
N SER A 16 24.47 7.19 -11.91
CA SER A 16 24.29 6.61 -10.60
C SER A 16 23.96 7.65 -9.53
N ASP A 17 23.30 7.17 -8.48
CA ASP A 17 23.40 7.69 -7.11
C ASP A 17 23.02 9.15 -6.88
N GLU A 18 21.72 9.42 -6.88
CA GLU A 18 21.20 10.40 -5.95
C GLU A 18 20.18 9.71 -5.05
N ASN A 19 20.59 9.54 -3.79
CA ASN A 19 19.75 9.21 -2.66
C ASN A 19 18.52 10.12 -2.70
N TYR A 20 17.41 9.64 -3.25
CA TYR A 20 16.11 10.26 -3.04
C TYR A 20 15.75 10.00 -1.58
N ASP A 21 16.19 10.91 -0.72
CA ASP A 21 15.76 10.97 0.66
C ASP A 21 14.27 11.31 0.65
N PHE A 22 13.44 10.28 0.85
CA PHE A 22 11.99 10.40 0.95
C PHE A 22 11.53 11.17 2.20
N ASN A 23 12.46 11.69 3.01
CA ASN A 23 12.15 12.51 4.18
C ASN A 23 11.55 13.90 3.86
N ASP A 24 11.60 14.36 2.61
CA ASP A 24 11.05 15.68 2.23
C ASP A 24 9.56 15.69 1.86
N ILE A 25 8.91 14.53 1.77
CA ILE A 25 7.48 14.45 1.43
C ILE A 25 6.71 13.96 2.68
N ILE A 26 6.12 14.93 3.39
CA ILE A 26 5.09 14.84 4.46
C ILE A 26 5.62 15.16 5.88
N TRP A 27 5.83 16.45 6.14
CA TRP A 27 5.74 17.05 7.48
C TRP A 27 4.27 17.34 7.84
N LEU A 28 3.42 16.30 7.89
CA LEU A 28 2.16 16.41 8.64
C LEU A 28 2.45 15.97 10.07
N PRO A 29 2.07 16.74 11.10
CA PRO A 29 2.21 16.29 12.48
C PRO A 29 1.45 14.97 12.62
N HIS A 30 2.21 13.87 12.74
CA HIS A 30 1.70 12.54 13.02
C HIS A 30 1.23 12.53 14.47
N GLU A 31 0.02 13.02 14.71
CA GLU A 31 -0.67 12.70 15.94
C GLU A 31 -0.95 11.19 15.89
N LYS A 32 -0.07 10.42 16.54
CA LYS A 32 -0.23 8.97 16.66
C LYS A 32 -1.57 8.73 17.33
N PHE A 33 -2.55 8.26 16.57
CA PHE A 33 -3.82 7.84 17.14
C PHE A 33 -3.54 6.63 18.02
N ASN A 34 -3.66 6.80 19.34
CA ASN A 34 -3.65 5.68 20.26
C ASN A 34 -4.98 4.95 20.11
N PHE A 35 -5.06 4.02 19.16
CA PHE A 35 -6.19 3.11 19.12
C PHE A 35 -6.20 2.32 20.43
N LYS A 36 -7.29 2.45 21.20
CA LYS A 36 -7.58 1.47 22.24
C LYS A 36 -7.59 0.10 21.58
N ASN A 37 -6.89 -0.87 22.17
CA ASN A 37 -7.10 -2.26 21.80
C ASN A 37 -8.61 -2.53 21.90
N PRO A 38 -9.20 -3.26 20.95
CA PRO A 38 -10.62 -3.52 21.00
C PRO A 38 -10.94 -4.28 22.29
N ASP A 39 -11.83 -3.72 23.11
CA ASP A 39 -12.21 -4.24 24.43
C ASP A 39 -12.96 -5.59 24.34
N ASP A 40 -13.23 -6.07 23.12
CA ASP A 40 -13.92 -7.31 22.80
C ASP A 40 -12.98 -8.54 22.68
N GLY A 41 -11.66 -8.34 22.80
CA GLY A 41 -10.66 -9.41 22.62
C GLY A 41 -10.56 -9.96 21.19
N GLN A 42 -11.25 -9.34 20.22
CA GLN A 42 -11.25 -9.75 18.82
C GLN A 42 -10.11 -9.08 18.04
N LYS A 43 -9.74 -9.69 16.91
CA LYS A 43 -8.74 -9.14 16.01
C LYS A 43 -9.25 -7.80 15.46
N PRO A 44 -8.40 -6.77 15.27
CA PRO A 44 -8.88 -5.48 14.73
C PRO A 44 -9.56 -5.61 13.35
N SER A 45 -9.21 -6.64 12.59
CA SER A 45 -9.80 -6.96 11.28
C SER A 45 -11.20 -7.60 11.36
N THR A 46 -11.63 -8.04 12.55
CA THR A 46 -12.94 -8.65 12.83
C THR A 46 -13.71 -7.91 13.93
N SER A 47 -13.07 -7.01 14.67
CA SER A 47 -13.68 -6.27 15.78
C SER A 47 -14.78 -5.32 15.30
N MET A 48 -15.86 -5.26 16.07
CA MET A 48 -16.95 -4.31 15.84
C MET A 48 -16.48 -2.86 16.07
N HIS A 49 -15.49 -2.65 16.95
CA HIS A 49 -15.05 -1.34 17.42
C HIS A 49 -13.84 -0.73 16.68
N TYR A 50 -13.39 -1.33 15.57
CA TYR A 50 -12.28 -0.73 14.80
C TYR A 50 -12.67 0.63 14.20
N VAL A 51 -11.84 1.64 14.44
CA VAL A 51 -11.94 2.99 13.90
C VAL A 51 -10.89 3.14 12.81
N GLU A 52 -11.29 3.56 11.62
CA GLU A 52 -10.37 3.77 10.50
C GLU A 52 -9.47 5.00 10.75
N PRO A 53 -8.15 4.92 10.50
CA PRO A 53 -7.27 6.07 10.62
C PRO A 53 -7.64 7.19 9.62
N LEU A 54 -7.53 8.45 10.07
CA LEU A 54 -7.78 9.64 9.24
C LEU A 54 -6.66 9.81 8.18
N GLY A 55 -6.98 10.16 6.93
CA GLY A 55 -5.95 10.42 5.90
C GLY A 55 -6.44 10.39 4.44
N ILE A 56 -5.56 10.65 3.47
CA ILE A 56 -5.87 10.65 2.02
C ILE A 56 -5.97 9.20 1.48
N ASN A 57 -5.22 8.28 2.08
CA ASN A 57 -5.19 6.85 1.73
C ASN A 57 -5.86 5.97 2.82
N LYS A 58 -7.07 6.36 3.22
CA LYS A 58 -7.97 5.52 4.03
C LYS A 58 -8.16 4.13 3.40
N VAL A 59 -8.02 3.10 4.23
CA VAL A 59 -8.19 1.68 3.87
C VAL A 59 -9.04 0.99 4.91
N ASN A 60 -10.04 0.27 4.43
CA ASN A 60 -10.93 -0.50 5.28
C ASN A 60 -10.43 -1.94 5.38
N ILE A 61 -10.00 -2.34 6.58
CA ILE A 61 -9.57 -3.71 6.87
C ILE A 61 -10.66 -4.57 7.55
N LYS A 62 -11.87 -4.02 7.71
CA LYS A 62 -13.05 -4.77 8.16
C LYS A 62 -13.65 -5.55 6.99
N GLY A 63 -14.31 -6.66 7.33
CA GLY A 63 -15.02 -7.51 6.37
C GLY A 63 -14.18 -8.65 5.81
N PRO A 64 -14.81 -9.57 5.05
CA PRO A 64 -14.16 -10.74 4.49
C PRO A 64 -13.28 -10.37 3.30
N ILE A 65 -12.20 -11.13 3.09
CA ILE A 65 -11.41 -11.08 1.87
C ILE A 65 -12.28 -11.65 0.74
N LYS A 66 -12.41 -10.90 -0.36
CA LYS A 66 -13.11 -11.36 -1.56
C LYS A 66 -12.16 -12.21 -2.40
N VAL A 67 -12.64 -13.30 -2.96
CA VAL A 67 -11.83 -14.10 -3.90
C VAL A 67 -11.72 -13.30 -5.21
N ASN A 68 -10.49 -13.02 -5.64
CA ASN A 68 -10.25 -12.38 -6.92
C ASN A 68 -10.35 -13.42 -8.05
N THR A 69 -11.37 -13.29 -8.89
CA THR A 69 -11.62 -14.14 -10.06
C THR A 69 -11.18 -13.50 -11.38
N ASN A 70 -10.59 -12.30 -11.33
CA ASN A 70 -10.13 -11.61 -12.53
C ASN A 70 -8.78 -12.18 -12.97
N GLU A 71 -8.70 -12.67 -14.19
CA GLU A 71 -7.45 -13.18 -14.78
C GLU A 71 -6.80 -12.16 -15.72
N LYS A 72 -7.46 -11.03 -16.01
CA LYS A 72 -6.95 -10.03 -16.94
C LYS A 72 -6.05 -9.03 -16.24
N ASP A 73 -4.77 -9.04 -16.60
CA ASP A 73 -3.77 -8.10 -16.13
C ASP A 73 -4.06 -6.66 -16.59
N ILE A 74 -3.82 -5.70 -15.68
CA ILE A 74 -3.71 -4.28 -16.03
C ILE A 74 -2.31 -3.96 -16.57
N PRO A 75 -2.13 -2.86 -17.32
CA PRO A 75 -0.81 -2.43 -17.78
C PRO A 75 0.18 -2.25 -16.62
N ILE A 76 1.43 -2.65 -16.85
CA ILE A 76 2.51 -2.61 -15.83
C ILE A 76 2.68 -1.22 -15.23
N LYS A 77 2.57 -0.15 -16.04
CA LYS A 77 2.64 1.22 -15.55
C LYS A 77 1.54 1.52 -14.52
N THR A 78 0.31 1.11 -14.81
CA THR A 78 -0.83 1.28 -13.90
C THR A 78 -0.65 0.45 -12.64
N PHE A 79 -0.12 -0.77 -12.77
CA PHE A 79 0.19 -1.63 -11.64
C PHE A 79 1.25 -1.02 -10.71
N ASN A 80 2.33 -0.47 -11.26
CA ASN A 80 3.37 0.18 -10.46
C ASN A 80 2.83 1.42 -9.71
N VAL A 81 2.05 2.26 -10.39
CA VAL A 81 1.38 3.40 -9.74
C VAL A 81 0.43 2.94 -8.63
N PHE A 82 -0.30 1.85 -8.84
CA PHE A 82 -1.13 1.25 -7.81
C PHE A 82 -0.29 0.83 -6.60
N LEU A 83 0.83 0.12 -6.81
CA LEU A 83 1.71 -0.35 -5.75
C LEU A 83 2.30 0.78 -4.93
N ASP A 84 2.73 1.88 -5.55
CA ASP A 84 3.32 2.99 -4.82
C ASP A 84 2.28 3.67 -3.92
N ASN A 85 1.06 3.85 -4.41
CA ASN A 85 -0.06 4.30 -3.59
C ASN A 85 -0.38 3.31 -2.46
N ALA A 86 -0.29 2.00 -2.73
CA ALA A 86 -0.56 0.97 -1.75
C ALA A 86 0.50 0.92 -0.63
N LYS A 87 1.78 1.13 -0.95
CA LYS A 87 2.85 1.26 0.04
C LYS A 87 2.62 2.46 0.96
N ILE A 88 2.24 3.62 0.41
CA ILE A 88 1.92 4.81 1.20
C ILE A 88 0.73 4.54 2.14
N ALA A 89 -0.33 3.92 1.61
CA ALA A 89 -1.51 3.57 2.41
C ALA A 89 -1.17 2.60 3.54
N LEU A 90 -0.40 1.54 3.24
CA LEU A 90 0.04 0.55 4.21
C LEU A 90 0.92 1.19 5.29
N LYS A 91 1.93 1.98 4.91
CA LYS A 91 2.80 2.69 5.85
C LYS A 91 1.99 3.57 6.78
N HIS A 92 1.11 4.39 6.20
CA HIS A 92 0.26 5.30 6.97
C HIS A 92 -0.68 4.55 7.92
N HIS A 93 -1.36 3.51 7.45
CA HIS A 93 -2.24 2.71 8.29
C HIS A 93 -1.46 2.00 9.40
N TYR A 94 -0.37 1.32 9.06
CA TYR A 94 0.43 0.54 10.00
C TYR A 94 1.08 1.40 11.08
N ASN A 95 1.62 2.57 10.72
CA ASN A 95 2.25 3.49 11.69
C ASN A 95 1.26 4.06 12.70
N ASN A 96 -0.03 4.12 12.35
CA ASN A 96 -1.08 4.56 13.26
C ASN A 96 -1.56 3.43 14.20
N LEU A 97 -1.23 2.17 13.93
CA LEU A 97 -1.61 1.06 14.81
C LEU A 97 -0.83 1.11 16.13
N SER A 98 -1.42 0.55 17.20
CA SER A 98 -0.72 0.33 18.45
C SER A 98 0.42 -0.67 18.27
N VAL A 99 1.45 -0.64 19.14
CA VAL A 99 2.60 -1.56 19.06
C VAL A 99 2.16 -3.04 19.08
N ILE A 100 1.14 -3.37 19.89
CA ILE A 100 0.57 -4.72 19.97
C ILE A 100 -0.07 -5.13 18.65
N GLN A 101 -0.83 -4.22 18.02
CA GLN A 101 -1.46 -4.45 16.73
C GLN A 101 -0.43 -4.57 15.60
N GLN A 102 0.63 -3.76 15.63
CA GLN A 102 1.73 -3.85 14.68
C GLN A 102 2.40 -5.22 14.73
N GLN A 103 2.73 -5.71 15.94
CA GLN A 103 3.28 -7.06 16.12
C GLN A 103 2.34 -8.16 15.59
N TYR A 104 1.04 -8.00 15.80
CA TYR A 104 0.04 -8.94 15.29
C TYR A 104 -0.02 -8.93 13.75
N PHE A 105 0.02 -7.75 13.13
CA PHE A 105 -0.16 -7.60 11.67
C PHE A 105 1.11 -7.69 10.84
N LYS A 106 2.30 -7.62 11.46
CA LYS A 106 3.61 -7.62 10.77
C LYS A 106 3.72 -8.72 9.70
N ASN A 107 3.25 -9.92 10.01
CA ASN A 107 3.33 -11.09 9.13
C ASN A 107 1.96 -11.57 8.60
N ASP A 108 0.89 -10.78 8.80
CA ASP A 108 -0.46 -11.18 8.40
C ASP A 108 -0.72 -10.81 6.92
N SER A 109 -0.55 -11.80 6.04
CA SER A 109 -0.84 -11.65 4.61
C SER A 109 -2.31 -11.31 4.32
N SER A 110 -3.23 -11.71 5.21
CA SER A 110 -4.65 -11.39 5.08
C SER A 110 -4.88 -9.91 5.33
N TYR A 111 -4.22 -9.31 6.31
CA TYR A 111 -4.25 -7.87 6.55
C TYR A 111 -3.75 -7.08 5.33
N ILE A 112 -2.61 -7.47 4.75
CA ILE A 112 -2.06 -6.82 3.56
C ILE A 112 -3.03 -6.96 2.37
N ARG A 113 -3.59 -8.15 2.17
CA ARG A 113 -4.57 -8.40 1.09
C ARG A 113 -5.82 -7.53 1.25
N LYS A 114 -6.32 -7.33 2.48
CA LYS A 114 -7.45 -6.42 2.72
C LYS A 114 -7.12 -4.97 2.35
N ILE A 115 -5.92 -4.49 2.65
CA ILE A 115 -5.47 -3.16 2.22
C ILE A 115 -5.46 -3.06 0.69
N VAL A 116 -4.90 -4.06 0.01
CA VAL A 116 -4.89 -4.12 -1.47
C VAL A 116 -6.30 -4.09 -2.04
N GLN A 117 -7.21 -4.91 -1.53
CA GLN A 117 -8.61 -4.98 -2.00
C GLN A 117 -9.38 -3.68 -1.72
N SER A 118 -9.20 -3.08 -0.53
CA SER A 118 -9.81 -1.79 -0.23
C SER A 118 -9.35 -0.68 -1.18
N LEU A 119 -8.07 -0.68 -1.58
CA LEU A 119 -7.53 0.27 -2.56
C LEU A 119 -8.01 -0.01 -3.98
N GLN A 120 -8.16 -1.27 -4.37
CA GLN A 120 -8.75 -1.66 -5.65
C GLN A 120 -10.17 -1.07 -5.79
N GLU A 121 -11.01 -1.25 -4.76
CA GLU A 121 -12.36 -0.69 -4.71
C GLU A 121 -12.35 0.84 -4.77
N LYS A 122 -11.56 1.49 -3.90
CA LYS A 122 -11.51 2.96 -3.80
C LYS A 122 -10.99 3.63 -5.07
N ARG A 123 -10.06 3.00 -5.79
CA ARG A 123 -9.46 3.55 -7.01
C ARG A 123 -10.07 2.99 -8.29
N SER A 124 -11.11 2.16 -8.19
CA SER A 124 -11.75 1.51 -9.34
C SER A 124 -10.75 0.79 -10.25
N VAL A 125 -9.75 0.14 -9.64
CA VAL A 125 -8.74 -0.68 -10.33
C VAL A 125 -9.02 -2.14 -10.03
N SER A 126 -9.16 -2.96 -11.07
CA SER A 126 -9.32 -4.41 -10.95
C SER A 126 -8.01 -5.09 -11.32
N LEU A 127 -7.21 -5.48 -10.33
CA LEU A 127 -6.02 -6.28 -10.57
C LEU A 127 -6.42 -7.69 -10.99
N SER A 128 -5.59 -8.35 -11.78
CA SER A 128 -5.70 -9.80 -11.89
C SER A 128 -5.35 -10.46 -10.57
N ARG A 129 -5.77 -11.71 -10.40
CA ARG A 129 -5.39 -12.54 -9.26
C ARG A 129 -3.86 -12.61 -9.08
N ALA A 130 -3.13 -12.82 -10.18
CA ALA A 130 -1.67 -12.88 -10.15
C ALA A 130 -1.04 -11.53 -9.74
N GLN A 131 -1.60 -10.41 -10.21
CA GLN A 131 -1.15 -9.07 -9.84
C GLN A 131 -1.49 -8.73 -8.38
N GLU A 132 -2.65 -9.16 -7.88
CA GLU A 132 -3.02 -9.02 -6.48
C GLU A 132 -2.06 -9.81 -5.57
N ASP A 133 -1.79 -11.08 -5.86
CA ASP A 133 -0.85 -11.90 -5.08
C ASP A 133 0.56 -11.31 -5.10
N LYS A 134 0.99 -10.80 -6.26
CA LYS A 134 2.26 -10.07 -6.40
C LYS A 134 2.29 -8.80 -5.55
N ALA A 135 1.20 -8.02 -5.55
CA ALA A 135 1.09 -6.82 -4.74
C ALA A 135 1.17 -7.14 -3.24
N VAL A 136 0.45 -8.17 -2.78
CA VAL A 136 0.50 -8.64 -1.39
C VAL A 136 1.92 -9.04 -0.99
N SER A 137 2.62 -9.81 -1.83
CA SER A 137 4.00 -10.22 -1.57
C SER A 137 4.96 -9.02 -1.48
N GLN A 138 4.87 -8.07 -2.41
CA GLN A 138 5.73 -6.89 -2.41
C GLN A 138 5.45 -5.96 -1.23
N MET A 139 4.18 -5.81 -0.84
CA MET A 139 3.79 -5.03 0.33
C MET A 139 4.25 -5.68 1.64
N GLY A 140 4.26 -7.02 1.72
CA GLY A 140 4.84 -7.74 2.85
C GLY A 140 6.32 -7.44 3.03
N ARG A 141 7.10 -7.55 1.95
CA ARG A 141 8.54 -7.19 1.97
C ARG A 141 8.77 -5.73 2.35
N PHE A 142 7.94 -4.83 1.86
CA PHE A 142 8.02 -3.41 2.22
C PHE A 142 7.76 -3.19 3.72
N LEU A 143 6.78 -3.89 4.28
CA LEU A 143 6.48 -3.84 5.71
C LEU A 143 7.61 -4.42 6.56
N ASP A 144 8.21 -5.54 6.15
CA ASP A 144 9.37 -6.13 6.83
C ASP A 144 10.53 -5.15 6.86
N ASN A 145 10.84 -4.52 5.73
CA ASN A 145 11.88 -3.51 5.64
C ASN A 145 11.60 -2.32 6.58
N MET A 146 10.35 -1.86 6.68
CA MET A 146 9.98 -0.78 7.61
C MET A 146 10.23 -1.12 9.09
N ASN A 147 10.14 -2.40 9.47
CA ASN A 147 10.28 -2.84 10.87
C ASN A 147 11.74 -3.17 11.26
N ASN A 148 12.67 -3.17 10.31
CA ASN A 148 14.08 -3.51 10.54
C ASN A 148 14.98 -2.26 10.70
N TYR A 149 14.40 -1.06 10.64
CA TYR A 149 15.02 0.24 10.92
C TYR A 149 14.35 0.87 12.14
#